data_AF-A0A024GDR1-F1
#
_entry.id   AF-A0A024GDR1-F1
#
_cell.length_a   1.000
_cell.length_b   1.000
_cell.length_c   1.000
_cell.angle_alpha   90.00
_cell.angle_beta   90.00
_cell.angle_gamma   90.00
#
_symmetry.space_group_name_H-M   'P 1'
#
loop_
_entity.id
_entity.type
_entity.pdbx_description
1 polymer ?
#
loop_
_entity_poly.entity_id
_entity_poly.type
_entity_poly.pdbx_seq_one_letter_code
_entity_poly.pdbx_strand_id
1 'polypeptide(L)'
;MQDAIFLIIAGTGLILTTLIILFTAGYFHKEDKSITTTDEKVELWKQKRMEKLRKRKNYRKKQEADDVVEIEEEKEYGQIEQDQNNDEEADVVYVMKMRDLKEESKKREFEKQKDQVDSWNNMYSTKKTTVAERTEKSKESRDAVEEFVKLHKTIHVDQISMALELSILDVQSSITELQETNAIIPITKQRDRYIYLSEVEIDQIVTLISQHGRISLASIAKVLDFPGM
;
A
#
# COMPACT_ATOMS: atom_id res chain seq x y z
N MET A 1 88.02 99.37 -65.00
CA MET A 1 88.04 97.90 -65.02
C MET A 1 89.11 97.29 -64.12
N GLN A 2 90.27 97.93 -63.90
CA GLN A 2 91.30 97.41 -62.99
C GLN A 2 90.85 97.33 -61.51
N ASP A 3 90.09 98.30 -61.02
CA ASP A 3 89.64 98.31 -59.61
C ASP A 3 88.72 97.14 -59.24
N ALA A 4 87.90 96.67 -60.18
CA ALA A 4 87.02 95.52 -59.97
C ALA A 4 87.81 94.21 -59.83
N ILE A 5 88.94 94.08 -60.53
CA ILE A 5 89.81 92.89 -60.46
C ILE A 5 90.51 92.85 -59.10
N PHE A 6 91.00 93.99 -58.60
CA PHE A 6 91.61 94.07 -57.27
C PHE A 6 90.61 93.73 -56.15
N LEU A 7 89.35 94.17 -56.28
CA LEU A 7 88.31 93.85 -55.30
C LEU A 7 88.00 92.34 -55.21
N ILE A 8 88.00 91.64 -56.35
CA ILE A 8 87.76 90.19 -56.39
C ILE A 8 88.94 89.41 -55.77
N ILE A 9 90.18 89.83 -56.06
CA ILE A 9 91.38 89.20 -55.49
C ILE A 9 91.43 89.41 -53.97
N ALA A 10 91.12 90.63 -53.49
CA ALA A 10 91.06 90.91 -52.06
C ALA A 10 89.92 90.13 -51.36
N GLY A 11 88.74 90.04 -51.98
CA GLY A 11 87.60 89.32 -51.42
C GLY A 11 87.83 87.81 -51.29
N THR A 12 88.41 87.19 -52.32
CA THR A 12 88.72 85.75 -52.31
C THR A 12 89.80 85.40 -51.29
N GLY A 13 90.82 86.26 -51.13
CA GLY A 13 91.85 86.09 -50.10
C GLY A 13 91.28 86.11 -48.68
N LEU A 14 90.32 86.99 -48.39
CA LEU A 14 89.71 87.11 -47.06
C LEU A 14 88.80 85.92 -46.71
N ILE A 15 88.11 85.35 -47.70
CA ILE A 15 87.30 84.14 -47.50
C ILE A 15 88.21 82.93 -47.20
N LEU A 16 89.34 82.82 -47.90
CA LEU A 16 90.25 81.70 -47.69
C LEU A 16 90.89 81.73 -46.29
N THR A 17 91.31 82.92 -45.83
CA THR A 17 91.92 83.06 -44.50
C THR A 17 90.92 82.79 -43.37
N THR A 18 89.66 83.24 -43.52
CA THR A 18 88.60 82.95 -42.53
C THR A 18 88.28 81.46 -42.46
N LEU A 19 88.25 80.74 -43.59
CA LEU A 19 88.06 79.29 -43.59
C LEU A 19 89.23 78.53 -42.93
N ILE A 20 90.48 78.96 -43.16
CA ILE A 20 91.64 78.37 -42.49
C ILE A 20 91.57 78.60 -40.98
N ILE A 21 91.20 79.81 -40.54
CA ILE A 21 91.04 80.11 -39.12
C ILE A 21 89.94 79.23 -38.51
N LEU A 22 88.78 79.10 -39.15
CA LEU A 22 87.69 78.24 -38.67
C LEU A 22 88.09 76.75 -38.60
N PHE A 23 88.90 76.28 -39.56
CA PHE A 23 89.42 74.92 -39.57
C PHE A 23 90.42 74.70 -38.42
N THR A 24 91.37 75.61 -38.23
CA THR A 24 92.36 75.55 -37.12
C THR A 24 91.72 75.74 -35.74
N ALA A 25 90.64 76.53 -35.65
CA ALA A 25 89.86 76.72 -34.43
C ALA A 25 88.97 75.51 -34.08
N GLY A 26 89.02 74.44 -34.87
CA GLY A 26 88.30 73.20 -34.57
C GLY A 26 86.79 73.26 -34.83
N TYR A 27 86.30 74.29 -35.53
CA TYR A 27 84.86 74.48 -35.77
C TYR A 27 84.25 73.36 -36.64
N PHE A 28 85.09 72.59 -37.35
CA PHE A 28 84.69 71.44 -38.18
C PHE A 28 85.02 70.07 -37.58
N HIS A 29 85.49 69.99 -36.31
CA HIS A 29 85.59 68.72 -35.61
C HIS A 29 84.21 68.28 -35.12
N LYS A 30 83.40 67.75 -36.04
CA LYS A 30 82.17 67.03 -35.69
C LYS A 30 82.60 65.66 -35.16
N GLU A 31 82.37 65.41 -33.88
CA GLU A 31 82.54 64.09 -33.26
C GLU A 31 81.71 63.07 -34.04
N ASP A 32 82.37 62.20 -34.79
CA ASP A 32 81.81 60.94 -35.23
C ASP A 32 81.56 60.09 -33.99
N LYS A 33 80.39 60.28 -33.36
CA LYS A 33 79.81 59.29 -32.47
C LYS A 33 79.39 58.10 -33.33
N SER A 34 80.38 57.25 -33.57
CA SER A 34 80.25 55.92 -34.13
C SER A 34 79.02 55.23 -33.54
N ILE A 35 78.11 54.90 -34.45
CA ILE A 35 77.01 53.99 -34.29
C ILE A 35 77.58 52.64 -33.83
N THR A 36 77.59 52.41 -32.52
CA THR A 36 77.74 51.07 -31.92
C THR A 36 76.83 50.96 -30.70
N THR A 37 75.57 51.36 -30.82
CA THR A 37 74.54 50.96 -29.85
C THR A 37 74.09 49.55 -30.21
N THR A 38 74.95 48.58 -29.89
CA THR A 38 74.66 47.20 -29.47
C THR A 38 73.58 46.43 -30.25
N ASP A 39 74.00 45.73 -31.31
CA ASP A 39 73.26 44.63 -31.96
C ASP A 39 72.75 43.60 -30.92
N GLU A 40 73.54 43.38 -29.87
CA GLU A 40 73.22 42.54 -28.71
C GLU A 40 71.95 42.96 -27.95
N LYS A 41 71.67 44.28 -27.81
CA LYS A 41 70.45 44.75 -27.15
C LYS A 41 69.20 44.51 -27.99
N VAL A 42 69.33 44.56 -29.31
CA VAL A 42 68.24 44.28 -30.25
C VAL A 42 67.90 42.78 -30.23
N GLU A 43 68.91 41.91 -30.18
CA GLU A 43 68.71 40.47 -30.03
C GLU A 43 68.07 40.09 -28.69
N LEU A 44 68.54 40.66 -27.57
CA LEU A 44 67.94 40.46 -26.25
C LEU A 44 66.47 40.91 -26.20
N TRP A 45 66.13 42.02 -26.87
CA TRP A 45 64.73 42.48 -26.97
C TRP A 45 63.86 41.53 -27.81
N LYS A 46 64.39 41.01 -28.93
CA LYS A 46 63.72 39.98 -29.74
C LYS A 46 63.51 38.70 -28.94
N GLN A 47 64.50 38.23 -28.19
CA GLN A 47 64.39 37.04 -27.33
C GLN A 47 63.34 37.24 -26.23
N LYS A 48 63.37 38.37 -25.50
CA LYS A 48 62.36 38.68 -24.47
C LYS A 48 60.94 38.78 -25.06
N ARG A 49 60.80 39.35 -26.26
CA ARG A 49 59.51 39.44 -26.97
C ARG A 49 59.01 38.04 -27.38
N MET A 50 59.88 37.18 -27.88
CA MET A 50 59.57 35.78 -28.22
C MET A 50 59.19 34.96 -26.99
N GLU A 51 59.90 35.13 -25.87
CA GLU A 51 59.58 34.47 -24.61
C GLU A 51 58.23 34.91 -24.05
N LYS A 52 57.92 36.23 -24.10
CA LYS A 52 56.61 36.76 -23.69
C LYS A 52 55.47 36.23 -24.56
N LEU A 53 55.68 36.09 -25.87
CA LEU A 53 54.71 35.46 -26.78
C LEU A 53 54.52 33.97 -26.46
N ARG A 54 55.60 33.24 -26.13
CA ARG A 54 55.53 31.83 -25.73
C ARG A 54 54.76 31.65 -24.42
N LYS A 55 55.02 32.50 -23.42
CA LYS A 55 54.28 32.53 -22.14
C LYS A 55 52.78 32.80 -22.36
N ARG A 56 52.42 33.76 -23.22
CA ARG A 56 51.02 34.04 -23.59
C ARG A 56 50.35 32.86 -24.30
N LYS A 57 51.04 32.21 -25.24
CA LYS A 57 50.52 31.00 -25.91
C LYS A 57 50.31 29.85 -24.94
N ASN A 58 51.25 29.62 -24.02
CA ASN A 58 51.12 28.57 -23.01
C ASN A 58 49.99 28.87 -22.01
N TYR A 59 49.84 30.13 -21.60
CA TYR A 59 48.73 30.54 -20.73
C TYR A 59 47.37 30.31 -21.40
N ARG A 60 47.25 30.69 -22.69
CA ARG A 60 46.02 30.46 -23.45
C ARG A 60 45.73 28.97 -23.65
N LYS A 61 46.75 28.16 -23.97
CA LYS A 61 46.61 26.70 -24.06
C LYS A 61 46.20 26.07 -22.73
N LYS A 62 46.68 26.61 -21.61
CA LYS A 62 46.30 26.12 -20.28
C LYS A 62 44.83 26.45 -20.00
N GLN A 63 44.39 27.68 -20.26
CA GLN A 63 42.98 28.05 -20.13
C GLN A 63 42.08 27.22 -21.04
N GLU A 64 42.44 27.05 -22.32
CA GLU A 64 41.69 26.19 -23.25
C GLU A 64 41.61 24.73 -22.76
N ALA A 65 42.63 24.23 -22.06
CA ALA A 65 42.60 22.88 -21.48
C ALA A 65 41.75 22.82 -20.20
N ASP A 66 41.86 23.81 -19.33
CA ASP A 66 41.07 23.91 -18.10
C ASP A 66 39.56 24.06 -18.44
N ASP A 67 39.22 24.89 -19.43
CA ASP A 67 37.83 25.08 -19.92
C ASP A 67 37.24 23.78 -20.51
N VAL A 68 38.06 22.97 -21.21
CA VAL A 68 37.60 21.69 -21.76
C VAL A 68 37.34 20.67 -20.66
N VAL A 69 38.19 20.63 -19.63
CA VAL A 69 38.00 19.75 -18.46
C VAL A 69 36.73 20.15 -17.71
N GLU A 70 36.48 21.44 -17.49
CA GLU A 70 35.27 21.93 -16.81
C GLU A 70 33.99 21.55 -17.58
N ILE A 71 34.00 21.67 -18.91
CA ILE A 71 32.88 21.26 -19.77
C ILE A 71 32.67 19.73 -19.74
N GLU A 72 33.73 18.95 -19.62
CA GLU A 72 33.66 17.48 -19.57
C GLU A 72 33.13 17.00 -18.21
N GLU A 73 33.60 17.60 -17.12
CA GLU A 73 33.08 17.37 -15.76
C GLU A 73 31.59 17.76 -15.67
N GLU A 74 31.18 18.92 -16.19
CA GLU A 74 29.77 19.35 -16.18
C GLU A 74 28.86 18.37 -16.94
N LYS A 75 29.33 17.80 -18.05
CA LYS A 75 28.60 16.77 -18.79
C LYS A 75 28.51 15.45 -18.04
N GLU A 76 29.59 15.04 -17.38
CA GLU A 76 29.62 13.81 -16.57
C GLU A 76 28.66 13.94 -15.38
N TYR A 77 28.68 15.08 -14.67
CA TYR A 77 27.73 15.37 -13.59
C TYR A 77 26.28 15.40 -14.09
N GLY A 78 26.01 16.07 -15.21
CA GLY A 78 24.67 16.10 -15.80
C GLY A 78 24.15 14.73 -16.23
N GLN A 79 25.04 13.85 -16.70
CA GLN A 79 24.68 12.48 -17.09
C GLN A 79 24.38 11.62 -15.84
N ILE A 80 25.18 11.73 -14.79
CA ILE A 80 24.94 11.04 -13.51
C ILE A 80 23.59 11.46 -12.90
N GLU A 81 23.28 12.76 -12.91
CA GLU A 81 22.01 13.28 -12.40
C GLU A 81 20.82 12.79 -13.23
N GLN A 82 20.97 12.69 -14.56
CA GLN A 82 19.94 12.15 -15.44
C GLN A 82 19.70 10.65 -15.20
N ASP A 83 20.77 9.87 -15.02
CA ASP A 83 20.67 8.45 -14.72
C ASP A 83 20.01 8.20 -13.36
N GLN A 84 20.35 8.99 -12.33
CA GLN A 84 19.70 8.93 -11.01
C GLN A 84 18.20 9.24 -11.08
N ASN A 85 17.81 10.30 -11.80
CA ASN A 85 16.39 10.64 -11.95
C ASN A 85 15.61 9.56 -12.71
N ASN A 86 16.19 8.96 -13.75
CA ASN A 86 15.56 7.87 -14.50
C ASN A 86 15.37 6.61 -13.63
N ASP A 87 16.36 6.28 -12.79
CA ASP A 87 16.27 5.14 -11.87
C ASP A 87 15.20 5.38 -10.78
N GLU A 88 15.12 6.59 -10.23
CA GLU A 88 14.07 6.97 -9.27
C GLU A 88 12.67 6.91 -9.90
N GLU A 89 12.50 7.39 -11.14
CA GLU A 89 11.24 7.28 -11.88
C GLU A 89 10.84 5.82 -12.14
N ALA A 90 11.80 4.98 -12.51
CA ALA A 90 11.57 3.55 -12.73
C ALA A 90 11.10 2.84 -11.45
N ASP A 91 11.71 3.16 -10.31
CA ASP A 91 11.33 2.62 -9.01
C ASP A 91 9.92 3.06 -8.59
N VAL A 92 9.57 4.34 -8.80
CA VAL A 92 8.22 4.85 -8.52
C VAL A 92 7.17 4.13 -9.37
N VAL A 93 7.44 3.93 -10.67
CA VAL A 93 6.54 3.21 -11.58
C VAL A 93 6.39 1.74 -11.17
N TYR A 94 7.49 1.09 -10.77
CA TYR A 94 7.46 -0.30 -10.32
C TYR A 94 6.63 -0.48 -9.04
N VAL A 95 6.82 0.40 -8.05
CA VAL A 95 6.08 0.38 -6.78
C VAL A 95 4.58 0.61 -7.03
N MET A 96 4.23 1.56 -7.89
CA MET A 96 2.84 1.85 -8.25
C MET A 96 2.17 0.66 -8.92
N LYS A 97 2.84 0.02 -9.88
CA LYS A 97 2.35 -1.20 -10.55
C LYS A 97 2.17 -2.37 -9.58
N MET A 98 3.11 -2.55 -8.65
CA MET A 98 3.01 -3.59 -7.61
C MET A 98 1.83 -3.35 -6.66
N ARG A 99 1.53 -2.08 -6.36
CA ARG A 99 0.36 -1.72 -5.55
C ARG A 99 -0.94 -2.03 -6.28
N ASP A 100 -1.05 -1.66 -7.56
CA ASP A 100 -2.25 -1.90 -8.37
C ASP A 100 -2.53 -3.40 -8.51
N LEU A 101 -1.49 -4.21 -8.77
CA LEU A 101 -1.60 -5.67 -8.83
C LEU A 101 -2.08 -6.28 -7.52
N LYS A 102 -1.62 -5.74 -6.38
CA LYS A 102 -1.99 -6.20 -5.04
C LYS A 102 -3.43 -5.81 -4.67
N GLU A 103 -3.88 -4.63 -5.08
CA GLU A 103 -5.26 -4.20 -4.87
C GLU A 103 -6.22 -5.02 -5.74
N GLU A 104 -5.84 -5.30 -7.00
CA GLU A 104 -6.64 -6.11 -7.91
C GLU A 104 -6.70 -7.59 -7.46
N SER A 105 -5.61 -8.15 -6.95
CA SER A 105 -5.60 -9.51 -6.41
C SER A 105 -6.51 -9.64 -5.18
N LYS A 106 -6.44 -8.67 -4.25
CA LYS A 106 -7.32 -8.63 -3.08
C LYS A 106 -8.79 -8.51 -3.46
N LYS A 107 -9.12 -7.70 -4.46
CA LYS A 107 -10.50 -7.56 -4.94
C LYS A 107 -11.03 -8.87 -5.51
N ARG A 108 -10.23 -9.58 -6.32
CA ARG A 108 -10.60 -10.90 -6.86
C ARG A 108 -10.75 -11.95 -5.75
N GLU A 109 -9.89 -11.93 -4.73
CA GLU A 109 -10.02 -12.82 -3.58
C GLU A 109 -11.29 -12.54 -2.78
N PHE A 110 -11.61 -11.26 -2.56
CA PHE A 110 -12.84 -10.85 -1.89
C PHE A 110 -14.09 -11.25 -2.67
N GLU A 111 -14.10 -11.05 -4.00
CA GLU A 111 -15.20 -11.49 -4.87
C GLU A 111 -15.38 -13.02 -4.80
N LYS A 112 -14.30 -13.79 -4.87
CA LYS A 112 -14.35 -15.26 -4.72
C LYS A 112 -14.89 -15.69 -3.36
N GLN A 113 -14.49 -15.01 -2.28
CA GLN A 113 -15.01 -15.31 -0.94
C GLN A 113 -16.49 -14.95 -0.83
N LYS A 114 -16.90 -13.83 -1.40
CA LYS A 114 -18.30 -13.42 -1.45
C LYS A 114 -19.15 -14.44 -2.21
N ASP A 115 -18.69 -14.89 -3.38
CA ASP A 115 -19.38 -15.90 -4.17
C ASP A 115 -19.48 -17.25 -3.43
N GLN A 116 -18.44 -17.62 -2.68
CA GLN A 116 -18.47 -18.82 -1.82
C GLN A 116 -19.48 -18.68 -0.68
N VAL A 117 -19.50 -17.53 0.00
CA VAL A 117 -20.47 -17.25 1.07
C VAL A 117 -21.89 -17.26 0.52
N ASP A 118 -22.12 -16.64 -0.64
CA ASP A 118 -23.42 -16.61 -1.30
C ASP A 118 -23.84 -18.02 -1.76
N SER A 119 -22.91 -18.82 -2.28
CA SER A 119 -23.16 -20.23 -2.62
C SER A 119 -23.51 -21.08 -1.39
N TRP A 120 -22.79 -20.89 -0.27
CA TRP A 120 -23.09 -21.59 0.98
C TRP A 120 -24.45 -21.15 1.51
N ASN A 121 -24.72 -19.84 1.56
CA ASN A 121 -26.01 -19.30 1.98
C ASN A 121 -27.15 -19.83 1.12
N ASN A 122 -26.98 -19.93 -0.20
CA ASN A 122 -27.99 -20.51 -1.08
C ASN A 122 -28.22 -22.00 -0.77
N MET A 123 -27.15 -22.80 -0.62
CA MET A 123 -27.25 -24.22 -0.28
C MET A 123 -27.94 -24.47 1.07
N TYR A 124 -27.67 -23.62 2.08
CA TYR A 124 -28.37 -23.67 3.36
C TYR A 124 -29.80 -23.11 3.29
N SER A 125 -30.05 -22.09 2.46
CA SER A 125 -31.37 -21.49 2.31
C SER A 125 -32.33 -22.34 1.48
N THR A 126 -31.84 -23.17 0.55
CA THR A 126 -32.67 -24.18 -0.14
C THR A 126 -33.20 -25.28 0.78
N LYS A 127 -32.68 -25.40 2.01
CA LYS A 127 -33.23 -26.25 3.08
C LYS A 127 -34.14 -25.50 4.06
N LYS A 128 -34.49 -24.23 3.79
CA LYS A 128 -35.60 -23.59 4.49
C LYS A 128 -36.91 -24.12 3.90
N THR A 129 -37.34 -25.27 4.39
CA THR A 129 -38.76 -25.62 4.47
C THR A 129 -39.54 -24.35 4.79
N THR A 130 -40.51 -24.01 3.94
CA THR A 130 -41.27 -22.77 4.12
C THR A 130 -41.86 -22.75 5.53
N VAL A 131 -42.01 -21.55 6.13
CA VAL A 131 -42.56 -21.44 7.50
C VAL A 131 -43.91 -22.17 7.59
N ALA A 132 -44.71 -22.14 6.52
CA ALA A 132 -45.96 -22.88 6.38
C ALA A 132 -45.75 -24.41 6.49
N GLU A 133 -44.88 -25.01 5.68
CA GLU A 133 -44.60 -26.45 5.74
C GLU A 133 -44.00 -26.87 7.09
N ARG A 134 -43.19 -26.01 7.72
CA ARG A 134 -42.63 -26.28 9.06
C ARG A 134 -43.71 -26.26 10.13
N THR A 135 -44.67 -25.33 10.05
CA THR A 135 -45.80 -25.28 10.99
C THR A 135 -46.77 -26.43 10.79
N GLU A 136 -46.96 -26.89 9.56
CA GLU A 136 -47.88 -27.98 9.26
C GLU A 136 -47.32 -29.33 9.72
N LYS A 137 -46.04 -29.60 9.43
CA LYS A 137 -45.34 -30.79 9.95
C LYS A 137 -45.25 -30.80 11.48
N SER A 138 -45.09 -29.62 12.10
CA SER A 138 -45.10 -29.49 13.56
C SER A 138 -46.47 -29.83 14.17
N LYS A 139 -47.57 -29.44 13.51
CA LYS A 139 -48.93 -29.80 13.95
C LYS A 139 -49.20 -31.29 13.79
N GLU A 140 -48.84 -31.86 12.65
CA GLU A 140 -48.99 -33.30 12.40
C GLU A 140 -48.20 -34.14 13.42
N SER A 141 -46.97 -33.74 13.72
CA SER A 141 -46.14 -34.39 14.74
C SER A 141 -46.77 -34.30 16.13
N ARG A 142 -47.37 -33.14 16.47
CA ARG A 142 -48.06 -32.92 17.74
C ARG A 142 -49.30 -33.81 17.88
N ASP A 143 -50.12 -33.86 16.84
CA ASP A 143 -51.36 -34.63 16.83
C ASP A 143 -51.06 -36.13 16.92
N ALA A 144 -49.99 -36.60 16.25
CA ALA A 144 -49.50 -37.98 16.38
C ALA A 144 -49.00 -38.31 17.81
N VAL A 145 -48.31 -37.36 18.47
CA VAL A 145 -47.91 -37.51 19.88
C VAL A 145 -49.15 -37.57 20.78
N GLU A 146 -50.14 -36.70 20.56
CA GLU A 146 -51.38 -36.69 21.35
C GLU A 146 -52.17 -38.00 21.22
N GLU A 147 -52.28 -38.55 20.00
CA GLU A 147 -52.92 -39.84 19.76
C GLU A 147 -52.16 -40.99 20.43
N PHE A 148 -50.82 -41.01 20.29
CA PHE A 148 -49.98 -42.01 20.93
C PHE A 148 -50.12 -41.97 22.46
N VAL A 149 -50.22 -40.76 23.02
CA VAL A 149 -50.39 -40.53 24.45
C VAL A 149 -51.74 -41.03 24.95
N LYS A 150 -52.82 -40.80 24.20
CA LYS A 150 -54.16 -41.31 24.55
C LYS A 150 -54.23 -42.84 24.57
N LEU A 151 -53.45 -43.50 23.71
CA LEU A 151 -53.39 -44.96 23.64
C LEU A 151 -52.59 -45.58 24.79
N HIS A 152 -51.63 -44.85 25.37
CA HIS A 152 -50.71 -45.36 26.39
C HIS A 152 -50.88 -44.59 27.70
N LYS A 153 -51.43 -45.23 28.73
CA LYS A 153 -51.64 -44.58 30.05
C LYS A 153 -50.36 -44.03 30.69
N THR A 154 -49.22 -44.71 30.48
CA THR A 154 -47.91 -44.29 31.00
C THR A 154 -46.89 -44.26 29.87
N ILE A 155 -46.16 -43.17 29.75
CA ILE A 155 -45.35 -42.92 28.56
C ILE A 155 -43.98 -42.38 28.93
N HIS A 156 -42.96 -42.86 28.24
CA HIS A 156 -41.60 -42.35 28.28
C HIS A 156 -41.28 -41.56 27.01
N VAL A 157 -40.56 -40.44 27.12
CA VAL A 157 -40.19 -39.60 25.96
C VAL A 157 -39.48 -40.41 24.88
N ASP A 158 -38.51 -41.25 25.26
CA ASP A 158 -37.81 -42.13 24.32
C ASP A 158 -38.75 -43.11 23.58
N GLN A 159 -39.82 -43.60 24.22
CA GLN A 159 -40.77 -44.50 23.57
C GLN A 159 -41.57 -43.77 22.50
N ILE A 160 -41.97 -42.53 22.74
CA ILE A 160 -42.65 -41.69 21.75
C ILE A 160 -41.71 -41.41 20.58
N SER A 161 -40.46 -41.01 20.88
CA SER A 161 -39.44 -40.72 19.87
C SER A 161 -39.17 -41.94 18.97
N MET A 162 -39.06 -43.13 19.57
CA MET A 162 -38.88 -44.38 18.82
C MET A 162 -40.12 -44.78 18.01
N ALA A 163 -41.32 -44.63 18.56
CA ALA A 163 -42.55 -45.06 17.89
C ALA A 163 -42.95 -44.15 16.72
N LEU A 164 -42.68 -42.85 16.82
CA LEU A 164 -43.06 -41.85 15.82
C LEU A 164 -41.88 -41.42 14.93
N GLU A 165 -40.69 -41.98 15.14
CA GLU A 165 -39.43 -41.60 14.46
C GLU A 165 -39.15 -40.09 14.53
N LEU A 166 -39.57 -39.45 15.64
CA LEU A 166 -39.39 -38.01 15.88
C LEU A 166 -38.13 -37.75 16.69
N SER A 167 -37.54 -36.56 16.48
CA SER A 167 -36.47 -36.07 17.35
C SER A 167 -36.98 -35.91 18.78
N ILE A 168 -36.16 -36.28 19.76
CA ILE A 168 -36.47 -36.09 21.20
C ILE A 168 -36.83 -34.63 21.49
N LEU A 169 -36.18 -33.68 20.81
CA LEU A 169 -36.46 -32.24 20.96
C LEU A 169 -37.87 -31.88 20.50
N ASP A 170 -38.32 -32.43 19.37
CA ASP A 170 -39.65 -32.16 18.82
C ASP A 170 -40.72 -32.77 19.72
N VAL A 171 -40.48 -33.99 20.22
CA VAL A 171 -41.36 -34.66 21.21
C VAL A 171 -41.45 -33.85 22.50
N GLN A 172 -40.32 -33.35 23.03
CA GLN A 172 -40.32 -32.50 24.22
C GLN A 172 -41.10 -31.19 24.03
N SER A 173 -41.00 -30.58 22.84
CA SER A 173 -41.80 -29.40 22.50
C SER A 173 -43.29 -29.72 22.53
N SER A 174 -43.72 -30.80 21.86
CA SER A 174 -45.13 -31.23 21.85
C SER A 174 -45.63 -31.62 23.24
N ILE A 175 -44.81 -32.27 24.06
CA ILE A 175 -45.15 -32.61 25.45
C ILE A 175 -45.33 -31.33 26.27
N THR A 176 -44.45 -30.34 26.13
CA THR A 176 -44.57 -29.08 26.88
C THR A 176 -45.89 -28.38 26.56
N GLU A 177 -46.29 -28.34 25.29
CA GLU A 177 -47.60 -27.82 24.87
C GLU A 177 -48.78 -28.63 25.45
N LEU A 178 -48.68 -29.97 25.47
CA LEU A 178 -49.69 -30.84 26.06
C LEU A 178 -49.77 -30.72 27.60
N GLN A 179 -48.68 -30.30 28.25
CA GLN A 179 -48.69 -29.97 29.67
C GLN A 179 -49.42 -28.66 29.93
N GLU A 180 -49.26 -27.65 29.08
CA GLU A 180 -49.98 -26.37 29.20
C GLU A 180 -51.50 -26.54 29.06
N THR A 181 -51.94 -27.49 28.23
CA THR A 181 -53.36 -27.84 28.08
C THR A 181 -53.87 -28.80 29.16
N ASN A 182 -53.03 -29.17 30.14
CA ASN A 182 -53.32 -30.17 31.19
C ASN A 182 -53.73 -31.55 30.65
N ALA A 183 -53.41 -31.89 29.39
CA ALA A 183 -53.71 -33.20 28.83
C ALA A 183 -52.81 -34.30 29.40
N ILE A 184 -51.58 -33.96 29.81
CA ILE A 184 -50.61 -34.90 30.40
C ILE A 184 -50.01 -34.37 31.69
N ILE A 185 -49.74 -35.28 32.62
CA ILE A 185 -49.21 -34.94 33.94
C ILE A 185 -47.82 -35.56 34.10
N PRO A 186 -46.78 -34.77 34.46
CA PRO A 186 -45.45 -35.30 34.71
C PRO A 186 -45.40 -36.08 36.03
N ILE A 187 -44.70 -37.22 36.05
CA ILE A 187 -44.49 -37.99 37.28
C ILE A 187 -43.39 -37.31 38.10
N THR A 188 -43.73 -36.75 39.27
CA THR A 188 -42.81 -35.94 40.10
C THR A 188 -41.49 -36.64 40.45
N LYS A 189 -41.47 -37.97 40.50
CA LYS A 189 -40.28 -38.77 40.84
C LYS A 189 -39.44 -39.21 39.63
N GLN A 190 -40.00 -39.20 38.43
CA GLN A 190 -39.36 -39.75 37.24
C GLN A 190 -39.33 -38.67 36.15
N ARG A 191 -38.14 -38.13 35.92
CA ARG A 191 -37.88 -37.26 34.75
C ARG A 191 -38.21 -38.05 33.48
N ASP A 192 -38.79 -37.38 32.51
CA ASP A 192 -39.13 -37.93 31.19
C ASP A 192 -40.24 -39.00 31.18
N ARG A 193 -41.05 -39.08 32.25
CA ARG A 193 -42.26 -39.90 32.29
C ARG A 193 -43.51 -39.10 32.58
N TYR A 194 -44.54 -39.43 31.80
CA TYR A 194 -45.81 -38.75 31.78
C TYR A 194 -46.95 -39.76 31.89
N ILE A 195 -48.04 -39.31 32.51
CA ILE A 195 -49.29 -40.07 32.59
C ILE A 195 -50.35 -39.26 31.87
N TYR A 196 -51.07 -39.93 30.99
CA TYR A 196 -52.31 -39.42 30.44
C TYR A 196 -53.47 -39.83 31.35
N LEU A 197 -54.30 -38.86 31.73
CA LEU A 197 -55.56 -39.10 32.43
C LEU A 197 -56.67 -38.39 31.66
N SER A 198 -57.71 -39.14 31.30
CA SER A 198 -58.91 -38.54 30.70
C SER A 198 -59.68 -37.71 31.73
N GLU A 199 -60.49 -36.76 31.27
CA GLU A 199 -61.34 -35.93 32.14
C GLU A 199 -62.27 -36.80 33.00
N VAL A 200 -62.81 -37.88 32.43
CA VAL A 200 -63.68 -38.83 33.13
C VAL A 200 -62.93 -39.54 34.26
N GLU A 201 -61.69 -39.95 34.03
CA GLU A 201 -60.84 -40.58 35.06
C GLU A 201 -60.50 -39.60 36.18
N ILE A 202 -60.23 -38.33 35.85
CA ILE A 202 -60.01 -37.28 36.84
C ILE A 202 -61.25 -37.10 37.73
N ASP A 203 -62.44 -37.00 37.14
CA ASP A 203 -63.70 -36.86 37.87
C ASP A 203 -63.99 -38.06 38.78
N GLN A 204 -63.66 -39.26 38.33
CA GLN A 204 -63.76 -40.47 39.15
C GLN A 204 -62.82 -40.43 40.36
N ILE A 205 -61.57 -40.00 40.18
CA ILE A 205 -60.61 -39.80 41.27
C ILE A 205 -61.15 -38.74 42.25
N VAL A 206 -61.63 -37.60 41.75
CA VAL A 206 -62.17 -36.51 42.58
C VAL A 206 -63.38 -36.97 43.38
N THR A 207 -64.28 -37.73 42.76
CA THR A 207 -65.45 -38.32 43.43
C THR A 207 -65.04 -39.30 44.52
N LEU A 208 -64.05 -40.16 44.24
CA LEU A 208 -63.51 -41.09 45.23
C LEU A 208 -62.86 -40.38 46.43
N ILE A 209 -62.06 -39.34 46.18
CA ILE A 209 -61.45 -38.51 47.23
C ILE A 209 -62.55 -37.85 48.07
N SER A 210 -63.61 -37.34 47.42
CA SER A 210 -64.72 -36.68 48.11
C SER A 210 -65.52 -37.62 49.00
N GLN A 211 -65.70 -38.88 48.59
CA GLN A 211 -66.46 -39.89 49.34
C GLN A 211 -65.68 -40.53 50.49
N HIS A 212 -64.40 -40.83 50.29
CA HIS A 212 -63.60 -41.63 51.23
C HIS A 212 -62.54 -40.80 51.96
N GLY A 213 -62.29 -39.55 51.54
CA GLY A 213 -61.23 -38.69 52.05
C GLY A 213 -59.85 -39.24 51.70
N ARG A 214 -59.32 -40.11 52.57
CA ARG A 214 -58.03 -40.79 52.36
C ARG A 214 -58.25 -42.07 51.57
N ILE A 215 -57.70 -42.11 50.36
CA ILE A 215 -57.79 -43.26 49.48
C ILE A 215 -56.45 -44.00 49.39
N SER A 216 -56.53 -45.33 49.37
CA SER A 216 -55.37 -46.19 49.15
C SER A 216 -55.02 -46.24 47.67
N LEU A 217 -53.74 -46.49 47.37
CA LEU A 217 -53.26 -46.62 45.98
C LEU A 217 -53.99 -47.74 45.22
N ALA A 218 -54.35 -48.84 45.90
CA ALA A 218 -55.10 -49.96 45.33
C ALA A 218 -56.52 -49.55 44.90
N SER A 219 -57.18 -48.66 45.66
CA SER A 219 -58.50 -48.14 45.32
C SER A 219 -58.45 -47.26 44.07
N ILE A 220 -57.40 -46.45 43.94
CA ILE A 220 -57.14 -45.62 42.75
C ILE A 220 -56.83 -46.51 41.54
N ALA A 221 -55.93 -47.49 41.70
CA ALA A 221 -55.53 -48.38 40.61
C ALA A 221 -56.70 -49.20 40.06
N LYS A 222 -57.63 -49.62 40.92
CA LYS A 222 -58.84 -50.34 40.51
C LYS A 222 -59.80 -49.47 39.68
N VAL A 223 -59.92 -48.18 40.01
CA VAL A 223 -60.80 -47.27 39.28
C VAL A 223 -60.16 -46.82 37.97
N LEU A 224 -58.85 -46.61 37.97
CA LEU A 224 -58.11 -46.20 36.79
C LEU A 224 -57.67 -47.36 35.90
N ASP A 225 -58.13 -48.58 36.15
CA ASP A 225 -57.83 -49.80 35.39
C ASP A 225 -56.36 -49.84 34.89
N PHE A 226 -55.43 -49.65 35.83
CA PHE A 226 -54.00 -49.70 35.52
C PHE A 226 -53.57 -51.17 35.41
N PRO A 227 -53.07 -51.62 34.24
CA PRO A 227 -52.57 -52.99 34.12
C PRO A 227 -51.27 -53.13 34.91
N GLY A 228 -51.31 -53.87 36.02
CA GLY A 228 -50.12 -54.35 36.73
C GLY A 228 -49.68 -53.60 37.99
N MET A 229 -50.62 -53.17 38.84
CA MET A 229 -50.34 -52.97 40.28
C MET A 229 -50.89 -54.13 41.11
#